data_AF-A0AAW7BJJ6-F1
#
_entry.id   AF-A0AAW7BJJ6-F1
#
_cell.length_a   1.000
_cell.length_b   1.000
_cell.length_c   1.000
_cell.angle_alpha   90.00
_cell.angle_beta   90.00
_cell.angle_gamma   90.00
#
_symmetry.space_group_name_H-M   'P 1'
#
loop_
_entity.id
_entity.type
_entity.pdbx_description
1 polymer ?
#
loop_
_entity_poly.entity_id
_entity_poly.type
_entity_poly.pdbx_seq_one_letter_code
_entity_poly.pdbx_strand_id
1 'polypeptide(L)'
;MPSVIATLFFFCALAIGWWMGRRSLSRTRSAPETNLRARVHSMHNLLERHSDDALESLSQGLVVSPETLESHLHVGNLFRRRGDIEKAIHIHQDLLGRAGEDGSLVAQVRLELARDYIAGGLLGSAEELLDELIQQRDEPISLEALDEQRLICEREKNWSRAIELAARLVPSRPELSAALANYYCELAQEKGKTGDRSAMQELLREARRVDKRCVRALLMRLDCELWRKDPAAAVATIGELASDAKAFLGEIVPLLRRHDGLARPEVLACLRELAEGEEVPPAILALLAESEPPGCSSSWRESLLQRVERHPSWQGVGEYLEVVGSDTEKDSATGKIAPIITGLYKTMPRYRCGKCGFAGRELHWQCPSCHAWNALRPVISPL
;
A
#
# COMPACT_ATOMS: atom_id res chain seq x y z
N MET A 1 1.50 34.17 -76.59
CA MET A 1 0.43 33.24 -76.14
C MET A 1 0.61 32.59 -74.75
N PRO A 2 1.76 32.65 -74.01
CA PRO A 2 1.86 32.01 -72.69
C PRO A 2 1.30 32.86 -71.52
N SER A 3 1.09 34.17 -71.72
CA SER A 3 0.62 35.09 -70.67
C SER A 3 -0.87 34.94 -70.34
N VAL A 4 -1.71 34.57 -71.31
CA VAL A 4 -3.17 34.41 -71.12
C VAL A 4 -3.50 33.12 -70.38
N ILE A 5 -2.70 32.07 -70.58
CA ILE A 5 -2.88 30.78 -69.90
C ILE A 5 -2.50 30.94 -68.42
N ALA A 6 -1.41 31.66 -68.13
CA ALA A 6 -0.98 31.91 -66.76
C ALA A 6 -1.99 32.74 -65.94
N THR A 7 -2.61 33.75 -66.55
CA THR A 7 -3.66 34.54 -65.87
C THR A 7 -4.92 33.71 -65.61
N LEU A 8 -5.31 32.83 -66.53
CA LEU A 8 -6.45 31.95 -66.33
C LEU A 8 -6.22 30.97 -65.17
N PHE A 9 -5.03 30.36 -65.09
CA PHE A 9 -4.67 29.48 -63.97
C PHE A 9 -4.66 30.20 -62.62
N PHE A 10 -4.21 31.46 -62.59
CA PHE A 10 -4.22 32.27 -61.37
C PHE A 10 -5.64 32.52 -60.84
N PHE A 11 -6.58 32.89 -61.71
CA PHE A 11 -7.97 33.08 -61.30
C PHE A 11 -8.67 31.76 -60.94
N CYS A 12 -8.36 30.66 -61.62
CA CYS A 12 -8.85 29.33 -61.22
C CYS A 12 -8.34 28.92 -59.84
N ALA A 13 -7.06 29.16 -59.53
CA ALA A 13 -6.50 28.88 -58.20
C ALA A 13 -7.17 29.71 -57.09
N LEU A 14 -7.46 30.99 -57.35
CA LEU A 14 -8.20 31.84 -56.41
C LEU A 14 -9.65 31.35 -56.22
N ALA A 15 -10.34 30.96 -57.28
CA ALA A 15 -11.70 30.43 -57.20
C ALA A 15 -11.77 29.12 -56.40
N ILE A 16 -10.81 28.22 -56.62
CA ILE A 16 -10.69 26.95 -55.88
C ILE A 16 -10.35 27.22 -54.41
N GLY A 17 -9.40 28.12 -54.13
CA GLY A 17 -9.03 28.52 -52.78
C GLY A 17 -10.20 29.13 -52.00
N TRP A 18 -11.00 29.98 -52.65
CA TRP A 18 -12.19 30.57 -52.07
C TRP A 18 -13.31 29.55 -51.83
N TRP A 19 -13.51 28.62 -52.76
CA TRP A 19 -14.52 27.56 -52.64
C TRP A 19 -14.16 26.55 -51.54
N MET A 20 -12.88 26.15 -51.44
CA MET A 20 -12.38 25.32 -50.34
C MET A 20 -12.46 26.07 -48.99
N GLY A 21 -12.14 27.36 -48.96
CA GLY A 21 -12.26 28.20 -47.76
C GLY A 21 -13.71 28.31 -47.25
N ARG A 22 -14.70 28.46 -48.15
CA ARG A 22 -16.12 28.49 -47.77
C ARG A 22 -16.65 27.14 -47.30
N ARG A 23 -16.19 26.02 -47.88
CA ARG A 23 -16.58 24.67 -47.41
C ARG A 23 -15.92 24.29 -46.08
N SER A 24 -14.73 24.82 -45.80
CA SER A 24 -14.08 24.65 -44.48
C SER A 24 -14.79 25.41 -43.35
N LEU A 25 -15.64 26.39 -43.67
CA LEU A 25 -16.40 27.19 -42.70
C LEU A 25 -17.77 26.59 -42.33
N SER A 26 -18.22 25.51 -43.00
CA SER A 26 -19.50 24.85 -42.70
C SER A 26 -19.37 23.55 -41.88
N ARG A 27 -18.17 23.24 -41.36
CA ARG A 27 -18.05 22.23 -40.30
C ARG A 27 -18.45 22.89 -39.00
N THR A 28 -19.73 22.76 -38.68
CA THR A 28 -20.41 23.09 -37.43
C THR A 28 -19.45 23.18 -36.24
N ARG A 29 -18.97 24.41 -35.99
CA ARG A 29 -18.54 24.82 -34.66
C ARG A 29 -19.81 24.88 -33.83
N SER A 30 -19.99 23.89 -32.97
CA SER A 30 -20.73 24.10 -31.74
C SER A 30 -20.17 25.33 -31.01
N ALA A 31 -21.06 26.10 -30.40
CA ALA A 31 -20.76 27.33 -29.66
C ALA A 31 -19.76 27.08 -28.49
N PRO A 32 -19.16 28.15 -27.91
CA PRO A 32 -17.84 28.14 -27.31
C PRO A 32 -17.86 27.82 -25.80
N GLU A 33 -18.14 26.58 -25.40
CA GLU A 33 -18.07 26.22 -23.97
C GLU A 33 -16.72 25.61 -23.57
N THR A 34 -15.99 25.01 -24.52
CA THR A 34 -14.69 24.36 -24.26
C THR A 34 -13.52 25.35 -24.11
N ASN A 35 -13.71 26.63 -24.46
CA ASN A 35 -12.66 27.65 -24.38
C ASN A 35 -12.62 28.40 -23.04
N LEU A 36 -13.71 28.41 -22.26
CA LEU A 36 -13.70 29.05 -20.94
C LEU A 36 -13.02 28.15 -19.91
N ARG A 37 -13.41 26.86 -19.84
CA ARG A 37 -12.76 25.88 -18.96
C ARG A 37 -11.27 25.77 -19.24
N ALA A 38 -10.86 25.63 -20.50
CA ALA A 38 -9.43 25.56 -20.85
C ALA A 38 -8.65 26.84 -20.52
N ARG A 39 -9.26 28.02 -20.67
CA ARG A 39 -8.63 29.31 -20.37
C ARG A 39 -8.58 29.61 -18.87
N VAL A 40 -9.63 29.25 -18.13
CA VAL A 40 -9.67 29.31 -16.66
C VAL A 40 -8.65 28.33 -16.08
N HIS A 41 -8.57 27.11 -16.60
CA HIS A 41 -7.62 26.10 -16.14
C HIS A 41 -6.17 26.48 -16.48
N SER A 42 -5.92 27.00 -17.69
CA SER A 42 -4.60 27.54 -18.06
C SER A 42 -4.20 28.76 -17.23
N MET A 43 -5.14 29.60 -16.83
CA MET A 43 -4.89 30.76 -15.98
C MET A 43 -4.68 30.33 -14.52
N HIS A 44 -5.40 29.31 -14.06
CA HIS A 44 -5.24 28.68 -12.74
C HIS A 44 -3.83 28.11 -12.59
N ASN A 45 -3.32 27.34 -13.57
CA ASN A 45 -1.95 26.81 -13.57
C ASN A 45 -0.86 27.90 -13.57
N LEU A 46 -1.15 29.08 -14.11
CA LEU A 46 -0.23 30.22 -14.09
C LEU A 46 -0.27 30.99 -12.75
N LEU A 47 -1.43 31.04 -12.08
CA LEU A 47 -1.61 31.63 -10.75
C LEU A 47 -1.16 30.70 -9.62
N GLU A 48 -1.10 29.40 -9.88
CA GLU A 48 -0.67 28.31 -8.99
C GLU A 48 0.72 28.54 -8.37
N ARG A 49 1.53 29.45 -8.94
CA ARG A 49 2.88 29.75 -8.43
C ARG A 49 3.00 31.03 -7.59
N HIS A 50 2.09 32.02 -7.68
CA HIS A 50 2.43 33.37 -7.21
C HIS A 50 1.34 34.27 -6.58
N SER A 51 0.07 33.87 -6.40
CA SER A 51 -0.87 34.77 -5.69
C SER A 51 -2.10 34.07 -5.08
N ASP A 52 -2.08 33.92 -3.75
CA ASP A 52 -3.24 33.44 -2.97
C ASP A 52 -4.45 34.37 -3.12
N ASP A 53 -4.25 35.68 -3.11
CA ASP A 53 -5.31 36.69 -3.23
C ASP A 53 -6.06 36.62 -4.56
N ALA A 54 -5.38 36.24 -5.64
CA ALA A 54 -6.01 36.09 -6.96
C ALA A 54 -6.84 34.81 -7.03
N LEU A 55 -6.41 33.74 -6.36
CA LEU A 55 -7.16 32.49 -6.25
C LEU A 55 -8.42 32.69 -5.39
N GLU A 56 -8.32 33.49 -4.33
CA GLU A 56 -9.46 33.87 -3.49
C GLU A 56 -10.43 34.80 -4.21
N SER A 57 -9.93 35.81 -4.93
CA SER A 57 -10.79 36.69 -5.73
C SER A 57 -11.53 35.90 -6.83
N LEU A 58 -10.90 34.87 -7.39
CA LEU A 58 -11.54 33.93 -8.31
C LEU A 58 -12.61 33.06 -7.63
N SER A 59 -12.40 32.64 -6.38
CA SER A 59 -13.38 31.86 -5.64
C SER A 59 -14.59 32.70 -5.20
N GLN A 60 -14.39 33.98 -4.89
CA GLN A 60 -15.45 34.88 -4.43
C GLN A 60 -16.26 35.50 -5.58
N GLY A 61 -15.64 35.76 -6.75
CA GLY A 61 -16.23 36.52 -7.85
C GLY A 61 -17.05 35.73 -8.88
N LEU A 62 -17.00 34.39 -8.85
CA LEU A 62 -17.74 33.52 -9.77
C LEU A 62 -19.04 33.04 -9.14
N VAL A 63 -20.14 33.08 -9.90
CA VAL A 63 -21.43 32.48 -9.51
C VAL A 63 -21.23 30.97 -9.41
N VAL A 64 -21.63 30.37 -8.28
CA VAL A 64 -21.61 28.92 -8.10
C VAL A 64 -22.72 28.31 -8.95
N SER A 65 -22.33 27.57 -9.98
CA SER A 65 -23.20 26.82 -10.87
C SER A 65 -22.58 25.43 -11.09
N PRO A 66 -23.33 24.45 -11.62
CA PRO A 66 -22.77 23.15 -11.99
C PRO A 66 -21.52 23.26 -12.88
N GLU A 67 -21.46 24.30 -13.74
CA GLU A 67 -20.35 24.52 -14.67
C GLU A 67 -19.11 25.16 -14.03
N THR A 68 -19.27 25.89 -12.91
CA THR A 68 -18.18 26.59 -12.21
C THR A 68 -17.73 25.86 -10.94
N LEU A 69 -18.55 24.97 -10.36
CA LEU A 69 -18.26 24.26 -9.11
C LEU A 69 -16.88 23.59 -9.15
N GLU A 70 -16.59 22.85 -10.22
CA GLU A 70 -15.32 22.15 -10.36
C GLU A 70 -14.13 23.11 -10.19
N SER A 71 -14.21 24.33 -10.73
CA SER A 71 -13.15 25.33 -10.59
C SER A 71 -12.99 25.82 -9.15
N HIS A 72 -14.10 26.00 -8.43
CA HIS A 72 -14.08 26.40 -7.02
C HIS A 72 -13.52 25.30 -6.11
N LEU A 73 -13.93 24.05 -6.31
CA LEU A 73 -13.39 22.90 -5.57
C LEU A 73 -11.87 22.77 -5.78
N HIS A 74 -11.37 23.02 -7.00
CA HIS A 74 -9.93 23.00 -7.27
C HIS A 74 -9.16 24.04 -6.43
N VAL A 75 -9.73 25.22 -6.17
CA VAL A 75 -9.09 26.24 -5.33
C VAL A 75 -8.98 25.75 -3.87
N GLY A 76 -10.07 25.25 -3.28
CA GLY A 76 -10.04 24.70 -1.92
C GLY A 76 -9.05 23.53 -1.79
N ASN A 77 -9.06 22.62 -2.77
CA ASN A 77 -8.14 21.50 -2.85
C ASN A 77 -6.67 21.92 -2.93
N LEU A 78 -6.37 23.02 -3.62
CA LEU A 78 -5.01 23.58 -3.69
C LEU A 78 -4.54 24.08 -2.33
N PHE A 79 -5.37 24.84 -1.61
CA PHE A 79 -5.05 25.29 -0.25
C PHE A 79 -4.82 24.11 0.71
N ARG A 80 -5.69 23.09 0.67
CA ARG A 80 -5.51 21.86 1.45
C ARG A 80 -4.17 21.19 1.16
N ARG A 81 -3.80 21.05 -0.12
CA ARG A 81 -2.52 20.43 -0.54
C ARG A 81 -1.28 21.22 -0.12
N ARG A 82 -1.38 22.55 -0.01
CA ARG A 82 -0.30 23.41 0.50
C ARG A 82 -0.19 23.41 2.03
N GLY A 83 -1.21 22.91 2.72
CA GLY A 83 -1.27 22.88 4.19
C GLY A 83 -2.02 24.06 4.80
N ASP A 84 -2.61 24.95 3.99
CA ASP A 84 -3.46 26.06 4.46
C ASP A 84 -4.88 25.55 4.74
N ILE A 85 -5.00 24.68 5.74
CA ILE A 85 -6.23 23.94 6.00
C ILE A 85 -7.40 24.86 6.39
N GLU A 86 -7.15 25.88 7.22
CA GLU A 86 -8.19 26.83 7.63
C GLU A 86 -8.81 27.56 6.42
N LYS A 87 -7.98 27.96 5.44
CA LYS A 87 -8.46 28.57 4.20
C LYS A 87 -9.28 27.59 3.37
N ALA A 88 -8.82 26.35 3.25
CA ALA A 88 -9.57 25.31 2.53
C ALA A 88 -10.96 25.08 3.14
N ILE A 89 -11.03 24.93 4.47
CA ILE A 89 -12.28 24.81 5.22
C ILE A 89 -13.19 26.00 4.94
N HIS A 90 -12.67 27.23 5.05
CA HIS A 90 -13.47 28.43 4.81
C HIS A 90 -14.05 28.46 3.39
N ILE A 91 -13.23 28.15 2.38
CA ILE A 91 -13.67 28.11 0.98
C ILE A 91 -14.76 27.06 0.77
N HIS A 92 -14.59 25.84 1.26
CA HIS A 92 -15.60 24.79 1.07
C HIS A 92 -16.88 25.03 1.91
N GLN A 93 -16.80 25.66 3.09
CA GLN A 93 -17.97 26.11 3.84
C GLN A 93 -18.75 27.19 3.10
N ASP A 94 -18.06 28.19 2.54
CA ASP A 94 -18.67 29.23 1.72
C ASP A 94 -19.36 28.66 0.47
N LEU A 95 -18.72 27.68 -0.18
CA LEU A 95 -19.31 26.98 -1.32
C LEU A 95 -20.55 26.19 -0.92
N LEU A 96 -20.55 25.57 0.26
CA LEU A 96 -21.69 24.81 0.76
C LEU A 96 -22.91 25.72 0.96
N GLY A 97 -22.70 26.93 1.48
CA GLY A 97 -23.75 27.94 1.62
C GLY A 97 -24.29 28.47 0.28
N ARG A 98 -23.52 28.36 -0.79
CA ARG A 98 -23.87 28.86 -2.14
C ARG A 98 -24.36 27.77 -3.10
N ALA A 99 -24.14 26.50 -2.81
CA ALA A 99 -24.49 25.37 -3.68
C ALA A 99 -26.01 25.21 -3.92
N GLY A 100 -26.85 25.89 -3.14
CA GLY A 100 -28.30 25.90 -3.32
C GLY A 100 -28.95 24.56 -2.96
N GLU A 101 -29.94 24.14 -3.77
CA GLU A 101 -30.72 22.92 -3.55
C GLU A 101 -30.26 21.71 -4.39
N ASP A 102 -29.19 21.85 -5.19
CA ASP A 102 -28.66 20.74 -5.99
C ASP A 102 -27.94 19.73 -5.09
N GLY A 103 -28.62 18.61 -4.81
CA GLY A 103 -28.12 17.56 -3.92
C GLY A 103 -26.77 16.98 -4.35
N SER A 104 -26.48 16.91 -5.65
CA SER A 104 -25.21 16.37 -6.15
C SER A 104 -24.05 17.32 -5.90
N LEU A 105 -24.25 18.63 -6.15
CA LEU A 105 -23.25 19.65 -5.85
C LEU A 105 -23.00 19.75 -4.34
N VAL A 106 -24.08 19.75 -3.54
CA VAL A 106 -23.99 19.77 -2.07
C VAL A 106 -23.20 18.55 -1.56
N ALA A 107 -23.47 17.36 -2.09
CA ALA A 107 -22.75 16.16 -1.70
C ALA A 107 -21.25 16.24 -2.01
N GLN A 108 -20.87 16.74 -3.19
CA GLN A 108 -19.47 16.95 -3.58
C GLN A 108 -18.74 17.94 -2.66
N VAL A 109 -19.37 19.09 -2.37
CA VAL A 109 -18.78 20.08 -1.47
C VAL A 109 -18.62 19.52 -0.04
N ARG A 110 -19.60 18.76 0.46
CA ARG A 110 -19.51 18.09 1.77
C ARG A 110 -18.37 17.10 1.84
N LEU A 111 -18.14 16.32 0.77
CA LEU A 111 -17.03 15.38 0.72
C LEU A 111 -15.68 16.12 0.78
N GLU A 112 -15.53 17.22 0.04
CA GLU A 112 -14.30 18.03 0.09
C GLU A 112 -14.10 18.72 1.43
N LEU A 113 -15.17 19.21 2.05
CA LEU A 113 -15.11 19.77 3.41
C LEU A 113 -14.74 18.71 4.46
N ALA A 114 -15.26 17.48 4.34
CA ALA A 114 -14.86 16.37 5.19
C ALA A 114 -13.37 16.05 5.03
N ARG A 115 -12.85 16.06 3.79
CA ARG A 115 -11.40 15.90 3.51
C ARG A 115 -10.56 17.01 4.14
N ASP A 116 -11.04 18.25 4.17
CA ASP A 116 -10.36 19.35 4.88
C ASP A 116 -10.34 19.13 6.38
N TYR A 117 -11.46 18.73 6.99
CA TYR A 117 -11.53 18.40 8.40
C TYR A 117 -10.59 17.24 8.77
N ILE A 118 -10.49 16.21 7.94
CA ILE A 118 -9.52 15.11 8.12
C ILE A 118 -8.08 15.65 8.10
N ALA A 119 -7.76 16.53 7.16
CA ALA A 119 -6.44 17.13 7.04
C ALA A 119 -6.11 18.05 8.22
N GLY A 120 -7.13 18.72 8.80
CA GLY A 120 -7.01 19.56 9.99
C GLY A 120 -7.08 18.81 11.33
N GLY A 121 -7.34 17.50 11.31
CA GLY A 121 -7.48 16.69 12.53
C GLY A 121 -8.85 16.82 13.23
N LEU A 122 -9.83 17.47 12.62
CA LEU A 122 -11.19 17.66 13.14
C LEU A 122 -12.08 16.45 12.80
N LEU A 123 -11.78 15.30 13.40
CA LEU A 123 -12.31 14.01 12.91
C LEU A 123 -13.81 13.85 13.16
N GLY A 124 -14.32 14.30 14.31
CA GLY A 124 -15.75 14.23 14.59
C GLY A 124 -16.60 15.00 13.56
N SER A 125 -16.17 16.21 13.18
CA SER A 125 -16.86 17.00 12.14
C SER A 125 -16.75 16.37 10.75
N ALA A 126 -15.64 15.69 10.45
CA ALA A 126 -15.53 14.91 9.23
C ALA A 126 -16.50 13.73 9.22
N GLU A 127 -16.57 12.97 10.32
CA GLU A 127 -17.46 11.81 10.45
C GLU A 127 -18.94 12.19 10.31
N GLU A 128 -19.38 13.30 10.89
CA GLU A 128 -20.75 13.81 10.73
C GLU A 128 -21.11 14.02 9.25
N LEU A 129 -20.24 14.70 8.50
CA LEU A 129 -20.46 14.92 7.06
C LEU A 129 -20.43 13.62 6.26
N LEU A 130 -19.50 12.71 6.58
CA LEU A 130 -19.37 11.44 5.88
C LEU A 130 -20.57 10.53 6.15
N ASP A 131 -21.09 10.48 7.38
CA ASP A 131 -22.26 9.68 7.73
C ASP A 131 -23.51 10.12 6.97
N GLU A 132 -23.69 11.42 6.73
CA GLU A 132 -24.77 11.93 5.87
C GLU A 132 -24.62 11.44 4.43
N LEU A 133 -23.40 11.49 3.87
CA LEU A 133 -23.12 11.04 2.50
C LEU A 133 -23.28 9.52 2.33
N ILE A 134 -22.94 8.74 3.36
CA ILE A 134 -23.08 7.28 3.36
C ILE A 134 -24.56 6.85 3.34
N GLN A 135 -25.47 7.68 3.84
CA GLN A 135 -26.91 7.40 3.81
C GLN A 135 -27.51 7.53 2.41
N GLN A 136 -26.85 8.25 1.49
CA GLN A 136 -27.22 8.39 0.07
C GLN A 136 -26.81 7.13 -0.73
N ARG A 137 -27.39 5.98 -0.35
CA ARG A 137 -27.05 4.65 -0.89
C ARG A 137 -27.08 4.63 -2.43
N ASP A 138 -26.19 3.82 -3.01
CA ASP A 138 -26.04 3.57 -4.45
C ASP A 138 -25.44 4.72 -5.30
N GLU A 139 -25.10 5.86 -4.70
CA GLU A 139 -24.35 6.91 -5.38
C GLU A 139 -22.83 6.70 -5.29
N PRO A 140 -22.04 7.02 -6.34
CA PRO A 140 -20.58 6.93 -6.30
C PRO A 140 -19.95 7.69 -5.13
N ILE A 141 -20.56 8.81 -4.73
CA ILE A 141 -20.09 9.64 -3.63
C ILE A 141 -20.17 8.92 -2.28
N SER A 142 -21.18 8.05 -2.10
CA SER A 142 -21.31 7.23 -0.90
C SER A 142 -20.13 6.26 -0.74
N LEU A 143 -19.61 5.72 -1.85
CA LEU A 143 -18.43 4.84 -1.83
C LEU A 143 -17.15 5.62 -1.51
N GLU A 144 -17.02 6.86 -1.96
CA GLU A 144 -15.92 7.73 -1.55
C GLU A 144 -15.99 8.07 -0.06
N ALA A 145 -17.17 8.46 0.44
CA ALA A 145 -17.37 8.77 1.85
C ALA A 145 -17.09 7.56 2.76
N LEU A 146 -17.54 6.36 2.36
CA LEU A 146 -17.21 5.12 3.04
C LEU A 146 -15.70 4.87 3.12
N ASP A 147 -14.96 5.18 2.06
CA ASP A 147 -13.51 4.97 2.02
C ASP A 147 -12.75 5.98 2.90
N GLU A 148 -13.16 7.24 2.91
CA GLU A 148 -12.63 8.25 3.83
C GLU A 148 -12.89 7.85 5.30
N GLN A 149 -14.12 7.42 5.63
CA GLN A 149 -14.45 6.97 6.99
C GLN A 149 -13.66 5.71 7.38
N ARG A 150 -13.43 4.78 6.43
CA ARG A 150 -12.55 3.62 6.64
C ARG A 150 -11.13 4.06 7.00
N LEU A 151 -10.58 5.05 6.29
CA LEU A 151 -9.24 5.57 6.55
C LEU A 151 -9.13 6.26 7.93
N ILE A 152 -10.17 6.98 8.35
CA ILE A 152 -10.26 7.53 9.72
C ILE A 152 -10.18 6.38 10.73
N CYS A 153 -11.02 5.36 10.58
CA CYS A 153 -11.06 4.20 11.49
C CYS A 153 -9.73 3.44 11.52
N GLU A 154 -9.04 3.30 10.38
CA GLU A 154 -7.70 2.71 10.31
C GLU A 154 -6.68 3.51 11.14
N ARG A 155 -6.69 4.84 11.01
CA ARG A 155 -5.78 5.73 11.75
C ARG A 155 -6.03 5.68 13.26
N GLU A 156 -7.30 5.64 13.66
CA GLU A 156 -7.71 5.55 15.06
C GLU A 156 -7.58 4.13 15.65
N LYS A 157 -7.25 3.13 14.80
CA LYS A 157 -7.19 1.71 15.16
C LYS A 157 -8.53 1.15 15.65
N ASN A 158 -9.64 1.72 15.18
CA ASN A 158 -10.97 1.16 15.38
C ASN A 158 -11.22 0.04 14.36
N TRP A 159 -10.56 -1.11 14.55
CA TRP A 159 -10.56 -2.20 13.59
C TRP A 159 -11.94 -2.79 13.33
N SER A 160 -12.80 -2.86 14.35
CA SER A 160 -14.17 -3.33 14.19
C SER A 160 -14.95 -2.52 13.16
N ARG A 161 -14.89 -1.19 13.27
CA ARG A 161 -15.57 -0.29 12.32
C ARG A 161 -14.89 -0.29 10.96
N ALA A 162 -13.55 -0.30 10.93
CA ALA A 162 -12.79 -0.38 9.69
C ALA A 162 -13.12 -1.65 8.88
N ILE A 163 -13.30 -2.80 9.54
CA ILE A 163 -13.73 -4.06 8.93
C ILE A 163 -15.13 -3.92 8.32
N GLU A 164 -16.10 -3.37 9.07
CA GLU A 164 -17.47 -3.18 8.59
C GLU A 164 -17.50 -2.33 7.30
N LEU A 165 -16.79 -1.20 7.31
CA LEU A 165 -16.73 -0.28 6.17
C LEU A 165 -15.98 -0.91 4.98
N ALA A 166 -14.82 -1.52 5.22
CA ALA A 166 -14.06 -2.17 4.16
C ALA A 166 -14.78 -3.38 3.54
N ALA A 167 -15.51 -4.17 4.34
CA ALA A 167 -16.30 -5.29 3.83
C ALA A 167 -17.41 -4.84 2.87
N ARG A 168 -17.97 -3.64 3.07
CA ARG A 168 -18.93 -3.03 2.14
C ARG A 168 -18.27 -2.53 0.85
N LEU A 169 -17.01 -2.11 0.90
CA LEU A 169 -16.27 -1.58 -0.23
C LEU A 169 -15.64 -2.65 -1.14
N VAL A 170 -15.17 -3.76 -0.56
CA VAL A 170 -14.45 -4.83 -1.30
C VAL A 170 -15.19 -5.37 -2.53
N PRO A 171 -16.53 -5.56 -2.53
CA PRO A 171 -17.25 -5.98 -3.74
C PRO A 171 -17.07 -5.04 -4.95
N SER A 172 -16.96 -3.73 -4.70
CA SER A 172 -16.77 -2.71 -5.73
C SER A 172 -15.30 -2.32 -5.93
N ARG A 173 -14.44 -2.55 -4.92
CA ARG A 173 -13.01 -2.21 -4.89
C ARG A 173 -12.19 -3.41 -4.40
N PRO A 174 -12.00 -4.46 -5.24
CA PRO A 174 -11.34 -5.69 -4.83
C PRO A 174 -9.89 -5.51 -4.33
N GLU A 175 -9.22 -4.43 -4.74
CA GLU A 175 -7.89 -4.02 -4.29
C GLU A 175 -7.80 -3.80 -2.77
N LEU A 176 -8.93 -3.51 -2.10
CA LEU A 176 -9.00 -3.34 -0.65
C LEU A 176 -8.98 -4.66 0.13
N SER A 177 -9.08 -5.81 -0.54
CA SER A 177 -9.07 -7.13 0.11
C SER A 177 -7.84 -7.33 1.01
N ALA A 178 -6.67 -6.87 0.56
CA ALA A 178 -5.43 -6.95 1.34
C ALA A 178 -5.47 -6.10 2.63
N ALA A 179 -6.10 -4.92 2.58
CA ALA A 179 -6.29 -4.07 3.75
C ALA A 179 -7.30 -4.70 4.72
N LEU A 180 -8.45 -5.15 4.22
CA LEU A 180 -9.48 -5.82 5.01
C LEU A 180 -8.93 -7.06 5.73
N ALA A 181 -8.17 -7.92 5.04
CA ALA A 181 -7.52 -9.08 5.66
C ALA A 181 -6.56 -8.68 6.77
N ASN A 182 -5.85 -7.56 6.62
CA ASN A 182 -4.98 -7.05 7.67
C ASN A 182 -5.75 -6.46 8.85
N TYR A 183 -6.92 -5.85 8.65
CA TYR A 183 -7.76 -5.40 9.77
C TYR A 183 -8.25 -6.56 10.61
N TYR A 184 -8.63 -7.67 9.97
CA TYR A 184 -8.91 -8.92 10.68
C TYR A 184 -7.69 -9.41 11.46
N CYS A 185 -6.47 -9.29 10.91
CA CYS A 185 -5.25 -9.65 11.63
C CYS A 185 -4.96 -8.72 12.83
N GLU A 186 -5.20 -7.41 12.71
CA GLU A 186 -5.05 -6.47 13.83
C GLU A 186 -6.03 -6.82 14.97
N LEU A 187 -7.31 -7.01 14.63
CA LEU A 187 -8.33 -7.40 15.60
C LEU A 187 -8.01 -8.78 16.21
N ALA A 188 -7.52 -9.73 15.42
CA ALA A 188 -7.08 -11.04 15.90
C ALA A 188 -5.92 -10.91 16.91
N GLN A 189 -4.99 -9.98 16.66
CA GLN A 189 -3.87 -9.71 17.55
C GLN A 189 -4.36 -9.12 18.89
N GLU A 190 -5.37 -8.25 18.87
CA GLU A 190 -6.01 -7.73 20.09
C GLU A 190 -6.67 -8.84 20.90
N LYS A 191 -7.47 -9.71 20.26
CA LYS A 191 -8.08 -10.88 20.92
C LYS A 191 -7.03 -11.84 21.47
N GLY A 192 -5.92 -12.03 20.75
CA GLY A 192 -4.78 -12.81 21.21
C GLY A 192 -4.14 -12.25 22.49
N LYS A 193 -4.03 -10.92 22.62
CA LYS A 193 -3.52 -10.26 23.84
C LYS A 193 -4.46 -10.42 25.04
N THR A 194 -5.77 -10.43 24.81
CA THR A 194 -6.76 -10.67 25.87
C THR A 194 -6.97 -12.15 26.20
N GLY A 195 -6.25 -13.05 25.53
CA GLY A 195 -6.32 -14.50 25.74
C GLY A 195 -7.45 -15.21 25.00
N ASP A 196 -8.26 -14.50 24.23
CA ASP A 196 -9.35 -15.08 23.43
C ASP A 196 -8.80 -15.65 22.11
N ARG A 197 -8.17 -16.82 22.22
CA ARG A 197 -7.53 -17.50 21.09
C ARG A 197 -8.54 -18.10 20.12
N SER A 198 -9.76 -18.41 20.58
CA SER A 198 -10.82 -18.89 19.69
C SER A 198 -11.27 -17.78 18.75
N ALA A 199 -11.54 -16.58 19.28
CA ALA A 199 -11.88 -15.44 18.44
C ALA A 199 -10.71 -15.05 17.52
N MET A 200 -9.47 -15.10 18.01
CA MET A 200 -8.28 -14.89 17.18
C MET A 200 -8.26 -15.84 15.97
N GLN A 201 -8.44 -17.15 16.17
CA GLN A 201 -8.43 -18.12 15.06
C GLN A 201 -9.53 -17.85 14.03
N GLU A 202 -10.69 -17.38 14.49
CA GLU A 202 -11.86 -17.11 13.64
C GLU A 202 -11.59 -15.91 12.75
N LEU A 203 -11.03 -14.84 13.34
CA LEU A 203 -10.62 -13.64 12.61
C LEU A 203 -9.51 -13.95 11.60
N LEU A 204 -8.54 -14.81 11.95
CA LEU A 204 -7.49 -15.23 11.00
C LEU A 204 -8.05 -16.06 9.83
N ARG A 205 -9.10 -16.86 10.07
CA ARG A 205 -9.82 -17.56 9.00
C ARG A 205 -10.54 -16.59 8.08
N GLU A 206 -11.22 -15.58 8.63
CA GLU A 206 -11.87 -14.54 7.83
C GLU A 206 -10.84 -13.71 7.03
N ALA A 207 -9.68 -13.40 7.61
CA ALA A 207 -8.58 -12.75 6.90
C ALA A 207 -8.16 -13.55 5.64
N ARG A 208 -7.99 -14.87 5.78
CA ARG A 208 -7.63 -15.78 4.67
C ARG A 208 -8.76 -15.99 3.66
N ARG A 209 -10.02 -15.90 4.11
CA ARG A 209 -11.19 -15.99 3.24
C ARG A 209 -11.25 -14.78 2.30
N VAL A 210 -11.00 -13.59 2.82
CA VAL A 210 -10.95 -12.34 2.06
C VAL A 210 -9.70 -12.28 1.17
N ASP A 211 -8.53 -12.58 1.72
CA ASP A 211 -7.27 -12.61 0.99
C ASP A 211 -6.51 -13.93 1.22
N LYS A 212 -6.63 -14.84 0.25
CA LYS A 212 -5.92 -16.12 0.23
C LYS A 212 -4.40 -15.98 0.18
N ARG A 213 -3.85 -14.79 -0.04
CA ARG A 213 -2.40 -14.51 -0.03
C ARG A 213 -1.95 -13.78 1.23
N CYS A 214 -2.83 -13.64 2.24
CA CYS A 214 -2.49 -12.99 3.49
C CYS A 214 -1.46 -13.80 4.29
N VAL A 215 -0.17 -13.47 4.10
CA VAL A 215 0.96 -14.11 4.79
C VAL A 215 0.93 -13.84 6.30
N ARG A 216 0.54 -12.62 6.69
CA ARG A 216 0.39 -12.24 8.09
C ARG A 216 -0.53 -13.21 8.84
N ALA A 217 -1.67 -13.54 8.24
CA ALA A 217 -2.62 -14.45 8.86
C ALA A 217 -2.03 -15.86 9.04
N LEU A 218 -1.26 -16.35 8.07
CA LEU A 218 -0.57 -17.65 8.17
C LEU A 218 0.48 -17.65 9.29
N LEU A 219 1.33 -16.61 9.38
CA LEU A 219 2.35 -16.52 10.43
C LEU A 219 1.71 -16.41 11.83
N MET A 220 0.63 -15.65 11.97
CA MET A 220 -0.11 -15.55 13.23
C MET A 220 -0.82 -16.87 13.60
N ARG A 221 -1.31 -17.61 12.60
CA ARG A 221 -1.92 -18.93 12.79
C ARG A 221 -0.86 -19.93 13.26
N LEU A 222 0.31 -19.96 12.61
CA LEU A 222 1.44 -20.80 12.99
C LEU A 222 1.91 -20.52 14.43
N ASP A 223 2.06 -19.25 14.80
CA ASP A 223 2.43 -18.85 16.17
C ASP A 223 1.43 -19.40 17.21
N CYS A 224 0.13 -19.42 16.89
CA CYS A 224 -0.91 -19.99 17.74
C CYS A 224 -0.83 -21.53 17.82
N GLU A 225 -0.61 -22.21 16.69
CA GLU A 225 -0.50 -23.67 16.62
C GLU A 225 0.73 -24.18 17.39
N LEU A 226 1.88 -23.51 17.24
CA LEU A 226 3.10 -23.79 17.99
C LEU A 226 2.90 -23.58 19.49
N TRP A 227 2.24 -22.49 19.90
CA TRP A 227 1.91 -22.23 21.31
C TRP A 227 0.99 -23.31 21.90
N ARG A 228 -0.01 -23.77 21.13
CA ARG A 228 -0.92 -24.86 21.53
C ARG A 228 -0.24 -26.23 21.54
N LYS A 229 0.99 -26.34 21.04
CA LYS A 229 1.72 -27.60 20.85
C LYS A 229 0.95 -28.57 19.95
N ASP A 230 0.34 -28.06 18.89
CA ASP A 230 -0.32 -28.84 17.83
C ASP A 230 0.62 -28.96 16.62
N PRO A 231 1.51 -29.99 16.59
CA PRO A 231 2.51 -30.11 15.54
C PRO A 231 1.88 -30.43 14.18
N ALA A 232 0.75 -31.13 14.13
CA ALA A 232 0.08 -31.48 12.88
C ALA A 232 -0.45 -30.23 12.18
N ALA A 233 -1.11 -29.34 12.92
CA ALA A 233 -1.58 -28.07 12.40
C ALA A 233 -0.40 -27.16 11.98
N ALA A 234 0.65 -27.10 12.80
CA ALA A 234 1.84 -26.30 12.50
C ALA A 234 2.53 -26.76 11.20
N VAL A 235 2.70 -28.07 11.00
CA VAL A 235 3.27 -28.64 9.77
C VAL A 235 2.41 -28.30 8.55
N ALA A 236 1.08 -28.39 8.67
CA ALA A 236 0.18 -28.00 7.58
C ALA A 236 0.33 -26.50 7.23
N THR A 237 0.41 -25.62 8.22
CA THR A 237 0.62 -24.18 8.00
C THR A 237 2.00 -23.87 7.41
N ILE A 238 3.05 -24.56 7.85
CA ILE A 238 4.40 -24.44 7.25
C ILE A 238 4.37 -24.87 5.78
N GLY A 239 3.67 -25.96 5.46
CA GLY A 239 3.46 -26.42 4.08
C GLY A 239 2.75 -25.37 3.20
N GLU A 240 1.65 -24.78 3.70
CA GLU A 240 0.95 -23.68 3.01
C GLU A 240 1.87 -22.46 2.79
N LEU A 241 2.71 -22.11 3.77
CA LEU A 241 3.64 -21.00 3.63
C LEU A 241 4.72 -21.29 2.58
N ALA A 242 5.22 -22.54 2.54
CA ALA A 242 6.21 -22.98 1.57
C ALA A 242 5.67 -22.97 0.13
N SER A 243 4.37 -23.26 -0.08
CA SER A 243 3.73 -23.22 -1.40
C SER A 243 3.36 -21.80 -1.83
N ASP A 244 2.71 -21.03 -0.95
CA ASP A 244 2.02 -19.79 -1.34
C ASP A 244 2.87 -18.54 -1.13
N ALA A 245 3.85 -18.60 -0.22
CA ALA A 245 4.55 -17.43 0.31
C ALA A 245 6.04 -17.69 0.61
N LYS A 246 6.72 -18.43 -0.26
CA LYS A 246 8.12 -18.87 -0.11
C LYS A 246 9.10 -17.79 0.35
N ALA A 247 8.94 -16.55 -0.14
CA ALA A 247 9.80 -15.43 0.25
C ALA A 247 9.78 -15.15 1.76
N PHE A 248 8.69 -15.48 2.45
CA PHE A 248 8.50 -15.29 3.89
C PHE A 248 8.79 -16.56 4.70
N LEU A 249 9.25 -17.65 4.06
CA LEU A 249 9.50 -18.91 4.76
C LEU A 249 10.57 -18.76 5.86
N GLY A 250 11.52 -17.83 5.71
CA GLY A 250 12.51 -17.52 6.76
C GLY A 250 11.90 -16.89 8.03
N GLU A 251 10.71 -16.31 7.93
CA GLU A 251 10.02 -15.64 9.05
C GLU A 251 9.41 -16.64 10.06
N ILE A 252 9.42 -17.94 9.75
CA ILE A 252 9.01 -18.96 10.72
C ILE A 252 10.08 -19.21 11.78
N VAL A 253 11.36 -18.93 11.50
CA VAL A 253 12.49 -19.27 12.38
C VAL A 253 12.36 -18.61 13.77
N PRO A 254 12.03 -17.31 13.90
CA PRO A 254 11.77 -16.70 15.21
C PRO A 254 10.60 -17.35 15.96
N LEU A 255 9.56 -17.80 15.27
CA LEU A 255 8.40 -18.47 15.88
C LEU A 255 8.78 -19.86 16.40
N LEU A 256 9.55 -20.62 15.62
CA LEU A 256 10.07 -21.92 16.00
C LEU A 256 11.00 -21.80 17.22
N ARG A 257 11.93 -20.83 17.22
CA ARG A 257 12.81 -20.58 18.38
C ARG A 257 12.02 -20.20 19.64
N ARG A 258 10.99 -19.36 19.51
CA ARG A 258 10.16 -18.92 20.65
C ARG A 258 9.43 -20.07 21.35
N HIS A 259 8.94 -21.05 20.58
CA HIS A 259 8.11 -22.14 21.10
C HIS A 259 8.81 -23.50 21.17
N ASP A 260 10.13 -23.52 21.01
CA ASP A 260 10.92 -24.76 20.95
C ASP A 260 10.39 -25.75 19.90
N GLY A 261 10.09 -25.22 18.70
CA GLY A 261 9.44 -25.95 17.62
C GLY A 261 10.24 -27.17 17.14
N LEU A 262 11.57 -27.13 17.23
CA LEU A 262 12.43 -28.25 16.84
C LEU A 262 12.36 -29.44 17.80
N ALA A 263 11.90 -29.25 19.04
CA ALA A 263 11.65 -30.36 19.96
C ALA A 263 10.46 -31.24 19.51
N ARG A 264 9.68 -30.79 18.51
CA ARG A 264 8.60 -31.58 17.90
C ARG A 264 9.13 -32.36 16.70
N PRO A 265 9.09 -33.70 16.72
CA PRO A 265 9.68 -34.51 15.66
C PRO A 265 8.99 -34.29 14.31
N GLU A 266 7.69 -34.01 14.28
CA GLU A 266 6.92 -33.76 13.05
C GLU A 266 7.35 -32.44 12.39
N VAL A 267 7.56 -31.40 13.19
CA VAL A 267 8.05 -30.10 12.70
C VAL A 267 9.49 -30.23 12.21
N LEU A 268 10.34 -30.93 12.96
CA LEU A 268 11.72 -31.18 12.55
C LEU A 268 11.79 -31.98 11.24
N ALA A 269 10.97 -33.02 11.08
CA ALA A 269 10.88 -33.79 9.85
C ALA A 269 10.45 -32.91 8.66
N CYS A 270 9.39 -32.11 8.84
CA CYS A 270 8.94 -31.17 7.82
C CYS A 270 10.04 -30.16 7.41
N LEU A 271 10.80 -29.62 8.36
CA LEU A 271 11.89 -28.69 8.04
C LEU A 271 13.05 -29.36 7.30
N ARG A 272 13.35 -30.63 7.62
CA ARG A 272 14.37 -31.41 6.90
C ARG A 272 13.95 -31.68 5.46
N GLU A 273 12.70 -32.08 5.25
CA GLU A 273 12.13 -32.26 3.91
C GLU A 273 12.16 -30.95 3.11
N LEU A 274 11.78 -29.84 3.74
CA LEU A 274 11.87 -28.52 3.09
C LEU A 274 13.32 -28.22 2.70
N ALA A 275 14.28 -28.44 3.61
CA ALA A 275 15.69 -28.11 3.42
C ALA A 275 16.38 -28.82 2.25
N GLU A 276 15.84 -29.95 1.78
CA GLU A 276 16.28 -30.62 0.55
C GLU A 276 16.01 -29.78 -0.72
N GLY A 277 15.10 -28.80 -0.64
CA GLY A 277 14.79 -27.88 -1.72
C GLY A 277 15.90 -26.85 -2.00
N GLU A 278 16.09 -26.51 -3.28
CA GLU A 278 17.15 -25.58 -3.73
C GLU A 278 16.95 -24.12 -3.28
N GLU A 279 15.71 -23.71 -2.99
CA GLU A 279 15.36 -22.32 -2.69
C GLU A 279 14.95 -22.09 -1.22
N VAL A 280 15.39 -22.98 -0.32
CA VAL A 280 15.17 -22.79 1.13
C VAL A 280 15.97 -21.61 1.66
N PRO A 281 15.36 -20.74 2.50
CA PRO A 281 16.07 -19.64 3.14
C PRO A 281 17.26 -20.13 3.99
N PRO A 282 18.43 -19.46 3.94
CA PRO A 282 19.59 -19.81 4.76
C PRO A 282 19.28 -19.93 6.26
N ALA A 283 18.34 -19.13 6.77
CA ALA A 283 17.91 -19.17 8.17
C ALA A 283 17.34 -20.54 8.61
N ILE A 284 16.70 -21.29 7.71
CA ILE A 284 16.20 -22.65 8.04
C ILE A 284 17.36 -23.64 8.12
N LEU A 285 18.31 -23.56 7.18
CA LEU A 285 19.50 -24.41 7.20
C LEU A 285 20.35 -24.14 8.45
N ALA A 286 20.50 -22.87 8.83
CA ALA A 286 21.16 -22.47 10.06
C ALA A 286 20.46 -23.00 11.31
N LEU A 287 19.11 -22.89 11.37
CA LEU A 287 18.32 -23.45 12.46
C LEU A 287 18.49 -24.98 12.59
N LEU A 288 18.58 -25.71 11.47
CA LEU A 288 18.85 -27.15 11.48
C LEU A 288 20.28 -27.45 11.94
N ALA A 289 21.26 -26.68 11.47
CA ALA A 289 22.66 -26.82 11.86
C ALA A 289 22.91 -26.55 13.35
N GLU A 290 22.18 -25.60 13.95
CA GLU A 290 22.20 -25.32 15.40
C GLU A 290 21.68 -26.49 16.23
N SER A 291 20.78 -27.31 15.66
CA SER A 291 20.16 -28.45 16.37
C SER A 291 20.99 -29.74 16.35
N GLU A 292 22.06 -29.79 15.54
CA GLU A 292 22.92 -30.96 15.46
C GLU A 292 23.82 -31.09 16.71
N PRO A 293 24.02 -32.31 17.23
CA PRO A 293 24.89 -32.51 18.38
C PRO A 293 26.37 -32.19 18.03
N PRO A 294 27.14 -31.64 18.98
CA PRO A 294 28.55 -31.32 18.76
C PRO A 294 29.35 -32.59 18.44
N GLY A 295 30.14 -32.56 17.35
CA GLY A 295 30.98 -33.67 16.88
C GLY A 295 30.40 -34.49 15.72
N CYS A 296 29.17 -34.22 15.28
CA CYS A 296 28.72 -34.69 13.97
C CYS A 296 29.45 -33.88 12.89
N SER A 297 29.95 -34.51 11.82
CA SER A 297 30.34 -33.78 10.61
C SER A 297 29.07 -33.20 10.01
N SER A 298 28.74 -31.98 10.43
CA SER A 298 27.45 -31.34 10.29
C SER A 298 27.00 -31.20 8.82
N SER A 299 26.11 -32.08 8.38
CA SER A 299 25.58 -32.11 7.01
C SER A 299 24.87 -30.79 6.68
N TRP A 300 24.17 -30.21 7.66
CA TRP A 300 23.45 -28.95 7.46
C TRP A 300 24.37 -27.72 7.43
N ARG A 301 25.51 -27.72 8.14
CA ARG A 301 26.50 -26.63 8.01
C ARG A 301 27.14 -26.63 6.63
N GLU A 302 27.48 -27.81 6.12
CA GLU A 302 28.00 -27.96 4.75
C GLU A 302 26.94 -27.57 3.71
N SER A 303 25.69 -27.98 3.92
CA SER A 303 24.56 -27.59 3.06
C SER A 303 24.33 -26.07 3.08
N LEU A 304 24.46 -25.43 4.24
CA LEU A 304 24.39 -23.98 4.38
C LEU A 304 25.55 -23.30 3.64
N LEU A 305 26.78 -23.78 3.81
CA LEU A 305 27.94 -23.26 3.08
C LEU A 305 27.71 -23.37 1.57
N GLN A 306 27.35 -24.55 1.08
CA GLN A 306 27.05 -24.78 -0.33
C GLN A 306 25.92 -23.87 -0.83
N ARG A 307 24.89 -23.61 -0.01
CA ARG A 307 23.81 -22.68 -0.35
C ARG A 307 24.32 -21.25 -0.50
N VAL A 308 25.17 -20.80 0.42
CA VAL A 308 25.78 -19.46 0.38
C VAL A 308 26.74 -19.32 -0.80
N GLU A 309 27.49 -20.36 -1.15
CA GLU A 309 28.37 -20.37 -2.33
C GLU A 309 27.57 -20.26 -3.65
N ARG A 310 26.46 -20.99 -3.76
CA ARG A 310 25.59 -20.95 -4.95
C ARG A 310 24.79 -19.66 -5.06
N HIS A 311 24.28 -19.16 -3.93
CA HIS A 311 23.46 -17.94 -3.85
C HIS A 311 24.02 -17.00 -2.77
N PRO A 312 25.12 -16.28 -3.08
CA PRO A 312 25.76 -15.38 -2.12
C PRO A 312 24.78 -14.29 -1.66
N SER A 313 24.56 -14.20 -0.34
CA SER A 313 23.74 -13.16 0.27
C SER A 313 24.26 -12.78 1.65
N TRP A 314 24.07 -11.52 2.04
CA TRP A 314 24.45 -11.05 3.38
C TRP A 314 23.76 -11.80 4.50
N GLN A 315 22.49 -12.19 4.29
CA GLN A 315 21.78 -13.06 5.23
C GLN A 315 22.47 -14.41 5.33
N GLY A 316 22.73 -15.09 4.20
CA GLY A 316 23.37 -16.40 4.23
C GLY A 316 24.74 -16.39 4.90
N VAL A 317 25.57 -15.39 4.62
CA VAL A 317 26.87 -15.20 5.28
C VAL A 317 26.70 -14.95 6.77
N GLY A 318 25.77 -14.09 7.17
CA GLY A 318 25.48 -13.79 8.57
C GLY A 318 25.07 -15.04 9.36
N GLU A 319 24.11 -15.80 8.81
CA GLU A 319 23.62 -17.05 9.43
C GLU A 319 24.75 -18.10 9.52
N TYR A 320 25.57 -18.26 8.47
CA TYR A 320 26.70 -19.19 8.50
C TYR A 320 27.77 -18.80 9.54
N LEU A 321 28.10 -17.52 9.64
CA LEU A 321 29.08 -17.03 10.61
C LEU A 321 28.57 -17.17 12.05
N GLU A 322 27.27 -17.00 12.30
CA GLU A 322 26.69 -17.26 13.63
C GLU A 322 26.76 -18.74 14.00
N VAL A 323 26.56 -19.65 13.04
CA VAL A 323 26.67 -21.10 13.24
C VAL A 323 28.12 -21.58 13.43
N VAL A 324 29.09 -21.03 12.70
CA VAL A 324 30.52 -21.42 12.80
C VAL A 324 31.22 -20.70 13.95
N GLY A 325 30.77 -19.51 14.33
CA GLY A 325 31.32 -18.72 15.42
C GLY A 325 31.29 -19.41 16.78
N SER A 326 30.41 -20.42 16.97
CA SER A 326 30.38 -21.25 18.18
C SER A 326 31.61 -22.16 18.33
N ASP A 327 32.21 -22.55 17.21
CA ASP A 327 33.22 -23.63 17.15
C ASP A 327 34.64 -23.09 16.90
N THR A 328 34.79 -21.80 16.59
CA THR A 328 36.09 -21.20 16.23
C THR A 328 36.84 -20.65 17.43
N GLU A 329 38.16 -20.86 17.46
CA GLU A 329 39.04 -20.21 18.43
C GLU A 329 38.97 -18.68 18.23
N LYS A 330 38.67 -17.97 19.33
CA LYS A 330 38.48 -16.50 19.34
C LYS A 330 39.67 -15.71 18.80
N ASP A 331 40.87 -16.28 18.85
CA ASP A 331 42.11 -15.61 18.42
C ASP A 331 42.44 -15.80 16.92
N SER A 332 41.71 -16.68 16.23
CA SER A 332 41.84 -16.85 14.78
C SER A 332 41.42 -15.58 14.02
N ALA A 333 41.97 -15.36 12.82
CA ALA A 333 41.55 -14.25 11.95
C ALA A 333 40.04 -14.29 11.66
N THR A 334 39.49 -15.49 11.47
CA THR A 334 38.06 -15.74 11.29
C THR A 334 37.25 -15.34 12.53
N GLY A 335 37.70 -15.71 13.72
CA GLY A 335 37.06 -15.34 15.00
C GLY A 335 37.04 -13.83 15.25
N LYS A 336 38.02 -13.09 14.75
CA LYS A 336 38.07 -11.61 14.84
C LYS A 336 37.21 -10.91 13.79
N ILE A 337 37.14 -11.45 12.57
CA ILE A 337 36.40 -10.84 11.45
C ILE A 337 34.89 -11.17 11.52
N ALA A 338 34.53 -12.37 11.95
CA ALA A 338 33.13 -12.80 12.05
C ALA A 338 32.23 -11.81 12.80
N PRO A 339 32.54 -11.33 14.02
CA PRO A 339 31.69 -10.38 14.73
C PRO A 339 31.59 -9.01 14.02
N ILE A 340 32.62 -8.60 13.26
CA ILE A 340 32.58 -7.36 12.47
C ILE A 340 31.57 -7.53 11.32
N ILE A 341 31.65 -8.63 10.57
CA ILE A 341 30.72 -8.92 9.46
C ILE A 341 29.29 -9.06 10.00
N THR A 342 29.10 -9.82 11.08
CA THR A 342 27.78 -9.95 11.74
C THR A 342 27.26 -8.60 12.23
N GLY A 343 28.13 -7.74 12.77
CA GLY A 343 27.79 -6.38 13.19
C GLY A 343 27.32 -5.50 12.03
N LEU A 344 28.05 -5.49 10.91
CA LEU A 344 27.67 -4.78 9.68
C LEU A 344 26.35 -5.30 9.12
N TYR A 345 26.20 -6.62 9.04
CA TYR A 345 24.96 -7.26 8.60
C TYR A 345 23.75 -6.85 9.46
N LYS A 346 23.90 -6.78 10.79
CA LYS A 346 22.82 -6.34 11.71
C LYS A 346 22.38 -4.88 11.50
N THR A 347 23.16 -4.07 10.79
CA THR A 347 22.78 -2.71 10.39
C THR A 347 22.03 -2.63 9.05
N MET A 348 22.10 -3.68 8.23
CA MET A 348 21.50 -3.72 6.91
C MET A 348 19.97 -3.89 6.99
N PRO A 349 19.20 -3.30 6.06
CA PRO A 349 17.76 -3.51 6.00
C PRO A 349 17.44 -4.94 5.58
N ARG A 350 16.52 -5.58 6.31
CA ARG A 350 16.02 -6.93 6.03
C ARG A 350 14.79 -6.94 5.13
N TYR A 351 14.06 -5.83 5.07
CA TYR A 351 12.82 -5.71 4.29
C TYR A 351 12.84 -4.44 3.46
N ARG A 352 12.21 -4.50 2.29
CA ARG A 352 12.01 -3.35 1.41
C ARG A 352 10.57 -3.29 0.91
N CYS A 353 9.99 -2.11 0.95
CA CYS A 353 8.68 -1.83 0.38
C CYS A 353 8.77 -1.78 -1.15
N GLY A 354 7.99 -2.61 -1.82
CA GLY A 354 7.90 -2.64 -3.29
C GLY A 354 7.18 -1.43 -3.90
N LYS A 355 6.50 -0.61 -3.08
CA LYS A 355 5.73 0.56 -3.55
C LYS A 355 6.49 1.88 -3.46
N CYS A 356 7.16 2.16 -2.34
CA CYS A 356 7.84 3.43 -2.08
C CYS A 356 9.35 3.31 -1.84
N GLY A 357 9.90 2.08 -1.78
CA GLY A 357 11.32 1.85 -1.56
C GLY A 357 11.79 1.96 -0.11
N PHE A 358 10.90 2.27 0.85
CA PHE A 358 11.21 2.25 2.29
C PHE A 358 11.90 0.93 2.66
N ALA A 359 13.03 1.02 3.38
CA ALA A 359 13.82 -0.12 3.80
C ALA A 359 13.92 -0.14 5.32
N GLY A 360 13.69 -1.30 5.92
CA GLY A 360 13.62 -1.47 7.38
C GLY A 360 14.21 -2.80 7.84
N ARG A 361 14.48 -2.90 9.14
CA ARG A 361 15.00 -4.12 9.77
C ARG A 361 13.91 -5.05 10.28
N GLU A 362 12.72 -4.53 10.51
CA GLU A 362 11.55 -5.26 10.97
C GLU A 362 10.51 -5.38 9.85
N LEU A 363 9.74 -6.47 9.88
CA LEU A 363 8.64 -6.68 8.96
C LEU A 363 7.44 -5.85 9.42
N HIS A 364 7.24 -4.69 8.79
CA HIS A 364 6.01 -3.93 8.94
C HIS A 364 4.97 -4.38 7.92
N TRP A 365 3.80 -4.82 8.41
CA TRP A 365 2.68 -5.20 7.55
C TRP A 365 2.04 -4.01 6.84
N GLN A 366 2.04 -2.85 7.50
CA GLN A 366 1.72 -1.57 6.91
C GLN A 366 3.01 -0.75 6.75
N CYS A 367 3.30 -0.30 5.53
CA CYS A 367 4.51 0.48 5.27
C CYS A 367 4.49 1.82 6.04
N PRO A 368 5.51 2.13 6.88
CA PRO A 368 5.55 3.39 7.62
C PRO A 368 5.61 4.66 6.75
N SER A 369 6.03 4.53 5.49
CA SER A 369 6.20 5.67 4.58
C SER A 369 4.99 5.90 3.66
N CYS A 370 4.46 4.84 3.04
CA CYS A 370 3.36 4.97 2.07
C CYS A 370 2.04 4.35 2.53
N HIS A 371 1.99 3.84 3.76
CA HIS A 371 0.82 3.22 4.40
C HIS A 371 0.20 2.02 3.65
N ALA A 372 0.89 1.51 2.63
CA ALA A 372 0.43 0.34 1.89
C ALA A 372 0.57 -0.94 2.72
N TRP A 373 -0.51 -1.71 2.75
CA TRP A 373 -0.54 -3.06 3.35
C TRP A 373 0.18 -4.08 2.47
N ASN A 374 0.86 -5.04 3.10
CA ASN A 374 1.56 -6.17 2.45
C ASN A 374 2.60 -5.76 1.38
N ALA A 375 3.13 -4.54 1.47
CA ALA A 375 4.06 -4.01 0.48
C ALA A 375 5.54 -4.34 0.79
N LEU A 376 5.88 -4.65 2.04
CA LEU A 376 7.24 -5.02 2.44
C LEU A 376 7.52 -6.49 2.12
N ARG A 377 8.67 -6.76 1.52
CA ARG A 377 9.18 -8.10 1.28
C ARG A 377 10.59 -8.26 1.84
N PRO A 378 10.98 -9.47 2.27
CA PRO A 378 12.36 -9.77 2.63
C PRO A 378 13.31 -9.43 1.48
N VAL A 379 14.42 -8.78 1.80
CA VAL A 379 15.45 -8.40 0.84
C VAL A 379 16.34 -9.61 0.63
N ILE A 380 16.22 -10.22 -0.55
CA ILE A 380 17.20 -11.19 -1.05
C ILE A 380 18.24 -10.37 -1.83
N SER A 381 19.12 -9.68 -1.11
CA SER A 381 20.23 -8.97 -1.75
C SER A 381 21.30 -9.99 -2.12
N PRO A 382 21.59 -10.20 -3.42
CA PRO A 382 22.84 -10.83 -3.79
C PRO A 382 24.00 -9.99 -3.25
N LEU A 383 25.08 -10.65 -2.82
CA LEU A 383 26.33 -10.00 -2.42
C LEU A 383 26.89 -9.08 -3.52
#